data_AF-A0A6A5AAU3-F1
#
_entry.id   AF-A0A6A5AAU3-F1
#
_cell.length_a   1.000
_cell.length_b   1.000
_cell.length_c   1.000
_cell.angle_alpha   90.00
_cell.angle_beta   90.00
_cell.angle_gamma   90.00
#
_symmetry.space_group_name_H-M   'P 1'
#
loop_
_entity.id
_entity.type
_entity.pdbx_description
1 polymer ?
#
loop_
_entity_poly.entity_id
_entity_poly.type
_entity_poly.pdbx_seq_one_letter_code
_entity_poly.pdbx_strand_id
1 'polypeptide(L)'
;MLATASKTLFTSAKSQIRRSTTASLQWAKDLNKPLKETDPALFDIIEREKQRQRNCLSLIASENFTSRAVYDALGSVMSNKYSEGYSGQRYYGGNKIIDQAELLCQKRALEAFKLDPEVWGVNVQSLSGSPANFQVYTALLQPHDRIMSLDLPHGGHLSHGFQTGAKKISATSIFFESMPYRLDPKTDLIDYDSLATNAELFRPKLIVAGTSAYSRHIDYARMKEIAVANNAILLADMAHISGLVAAGVVPSPFEYADVVTTTTHKSLRGPRGAMIFYRKGTQSVDKKGIGMVHLLQIWTIVLILCQNHRSIACLDFCM
;
A
#
# COMPACT_ATOMS: atom_id res chain seq x y z
N MET A 1 -38.34 -71.63 -5.08
CA MET A 1 -38.03 -71.07 -3.74
C MET A 1 -37.15 -69.83 -3.94
N LEU A 2 -37.68 -68.73 -4.48
CA LEU A 2 -38.39 -67.65 -3.77
C LEU A 2 -37.58 -67.00 -2.65
N ALA A 3 -36.83 -65.96 -3.03
CA ALA A 3 -36.90 -64.60 -2.47
C ALA A 3 -36.82 -64.40 -0.94
N THR A 4 -35.61 -64.34 -0.36
CA THR A 4 -35.41 -63.77 1.01
C THR A 4 -33.96 -63.31 1.30
N ALA A 5 -33.32 -62.54 0.41
CA ALA A 5 -31.98 -61.99 0.73
C ALA A 5 -31.73 -60.52 0.34
N SER A 6 -32.76 -59.76 -0.06
CA SER A 6 -32.58 -58.40 -0.61
C SER A 6 -33.35 -57.28 0.11
N LYS A 7 -33.69 -57.44 1.39
CA LYS A 7 -34.47 -56.41 2.13
C LYS A 7 -33.83 -55.85 3.39
N THR A 8 -32.58 -56.16 3.70
CA THR A 8 -32.00 -55.82 5.02
C THR A 8 -30.94 -54.72 5.03
N LEU A 9 -30.62 -54.08 3.89
CA LEU A 9 -29.54 -53.08 3.85
C LEU A 9 -29.92 -51.72 3.24
N PHE A 10 -31.19 -51.48 2.87
CA PHE A 10 -31.60 -50.24 2.20
C PHE A 10 -32.74 -49.44 2.87
N THR A 11 -32.99 -49.64 4.16
CA THR A 11 -34.07 -48.91 4.88
C THR A 11 -33.67 -48.28 6.22
N SER A 12 -32.43 -47.84 6.36
CA SER A 12 -32.07 -46.98 7.50
C SER A 12 -30.94 -45.98 7.20
N ALA A 13 -31.05 -45.28 6.08
CA ALA A 13 -30.44 -43.96 5.95
C ALA A 13 -31.57 -42.92 5.91
N LYS A 14 -32.47 -42.93 6.91
CA LYS A 14 -33.25 -41.73 7.20
C LYS A 14 -32.22 -40.65 7.47
N SER A 15 -32.19 -39.66 6.56
CA SER A 15 -31.38 -38.46 6.70
C SER A 15 -31.45 -37.99 8.15
N GLN A 16 -30.35 -38.15 8.89
CA GLN A 16 -30.11 -37.34 10.05
C GLN A 16 -29.90 -35.93 9.52
N ILE A 17 -31.00 -35.24 9.23
CA ILE A 17 -31.04 -33.78 9.24
C ILE A 17 -30.57 -33.46 10.66
N ARG A 18 -29.30 -33.08 10.81
CA ARG A 18 -28.78 -32.52 12.06
C ARG A 18 -29.70 -31.35 12.40
N ARG A 19 -30.66 -31.56 13.30
CA ARG A 19 -31.49 -30.47 13.83
C ARG A 19 -30.50 -29.53 14.51
N SER A 20 -30.30 -28.35 13.92
CA SER A 20 -29.51 -27.29 14.50
C SER A 20 -30.02 -27.06 15.93
N THR A 21 -29.15 -27.18 16.93
CA THR A 21 -29.52 -26.90 18.32
C THR A 21 -30.03 -25.46 18.45
N THR A 22 -30.89 -25.16 19.42
CA THR A 22 -31.38 -23.79 19.66
C THR A 22 -30.23 -22.79 19.84
N ALA A 23 -29.14 -23.23 20.48
CA ALA A 23 -27.90 -22.45 20.59
C ALA A 23 -27.27 -22.16 19.22
N SER A 24 -27.30 -23.13 18.30
CA SER A 24 -26.79 -22.94 16.94
C SER A 24 -27.64 -21.97 16.09
N LEU A 25 -28.93 -21.85 16.38
CA LEU A 25 -29.80 -20.86 15.74
C LEU A 25 -29.63 -19.46 16.34
N GLN A 26 -29.23 -19.38 17.61
CA GLN A 26 -29.05 -18.11 18.30
C GLN A 26 -27.81 -17.36 17.82
N TRP A 27 -26.63 -18.02 17.74
CA TRP A 27 -25.43 -17.34 17.23
C TRP A 27 -25.60 -16.86 15.78
N ALA A 28 -26.29 -17.64 14.94
CA ALA A 28 -26.53 -17.25 13.55
C ALA A 28 -27.43 -16.01 13.45
N LYS A 29 -28.39 -15.86 14.36
CA LYS A 29 -29.17 -14.63 14.50
C LYS A 29 -28.30 -13.48 14.99
N ASP A 30 -27.45 -13.73 15.98
CA ASP A 30 -26.59 -12.70 16.57
C ASP A 30 -25.59 -12.11 15.55
N LEU A 31 -25.03 -12.93 14.65
CA LEU A 31 -24.15 -12.43 13.58
C LEU A 31 -24.83 -11.51 12.56
N ASN A 32 -26.16 -11.55 12.47
CA ASN A 32 -26.93 -10.74 11.53
C ASN A 32 -27.59 -9.52 12.19
N LYS A 33 -27.35 -9.30 13.49
CA LYS A 33 -27.88 -8.12 14.18
C LYS A 33 -27.18 -6.83 13.73
N PRO A 34 -27.90 -5.71 13.59
CA PRO A 34 -27.32 -4.41 13.33
C PRO A 34 -26.36 -3.99 14.45
N LEU A 35 -25.34 -3.19 14.13
CA LEU A 35 -24.39 -2.66 15.12
C LEU A 35 -25.08 -1.96 16.30
N LYS A 36 -26.16 -1.21 16.04
CA LYS A 36 -26.93 -0.52 17.09
C LYS A 36 -27.49 -1.46 18.16
N GLU A 37 -27.80 -2.71 17.80
CA GLU A 37 -28.30 -3.72 18.73
C GLU A 37 -27.17 -4.54 19.35
N THR A 38 -26.16 -4.90 18.54
CA THR A 38 -25.03 -5.73 18.99
C THR A 38 -24.08 -4.98 19.91
N ASP A 39 -23.77 -3.72 19.60
CA ASP A 39 -22.89 -2.86 20.38
C ASP A 39 -23.41 -1.41 20.36
N PRO A 40 -24.41 -1.09 21.21
CA PRO A 40 -24.97 0.26 21.31
C PRO A 40 -23.95 1.32 21.71
N ALA A 41 -22.92 0.95 22.47
CA ALA A 41 -21.88 1.88 22.94
C ALA A 41 -20.99 2.33 21.78
N LEU A 42 -20.54 1.38 20.93
CA LEU A 42 -19.78 1.71 19.73
C LEU A 42 -20.63 2.49 18.72
N PHE A 43 -21.90 2.13 18.57
CA PHE A 43 -22.83 2.88 17.72
C PHE A 43 -22.93 4.36 18.14
N ASP A 44 -23.09 4.63 19.44
CA ASP A 44 -23.13 6.00 19.97
C ASP A 44 -21.83 6.78 19.71
N ILE A 45 -20.66 6.15 19.88
CA ILE A 45 -19.36 6.76 19.56
C ILE A 45 -19.31 7.19 18.09
N ILE A 46 -19.76 6.33 17.17
CA ILE A 46 -19.80 6.62 15.74
C ILE A 46 -20.75 7.77 15.42
N GLU A 47 -21.94 7.81 16.02
CA GLU A 47 -22.89 8.91 15.82
C GLU A 47 -22.34 10.25 16.35
N ARG A 48 -21.65 10.25 17.50
CA ARG A 48 -20.98 11.44 18.02
C ARG A 48 -19.84 11.90 17.12
N GLU A 49 -19.05 11.00 16.55
CA GLU A 49 -18.01 11.38 15.57
C GLU A 49 -18.61 11.95 14.28
N LYS A 50 -19.73 11.40 13.77
CA LYS A 50 -20.46 11.99 12.65
C LYS A 50 -20.91 13.42 12.96
N GLN A 51 -21.43 13.65 14.16
CA GLN A 51 -21.86 14.99 14.58
C GLN A 51 -20.66 15.95 14.72
N ARG A 52 -19.54 15.49 15.28
CA ARG A 52 -18.31 16.28 15.37
C ARG A 52 -17.84 16.71 13.98
N GLN A 53 -17.77 15.79 13.02
CA GLN A 53 -17.36 16.10 11.65
C GLN A 53 -18.29 17.10 10.96
N ARG A 54 -19.61 16.95 11.13
CA ARG A 54 -20.60 17.90 10.57
C ARG A 54 -20.47 19.31 11.14
N ASN A 55 -20.10 19.42 12.42
CA ASN A 55 -20.03 20.69 13.13
C ASN A 55 -18.62 21.30 13.18
N CYS A 56 -17.63 20.69 12.51
CA CYS A 56 -16.23 21.09 12.59
C CYS A 56 -15.73 21.59 11.23
N LEU A 57 -15.04 22.74 11.23
CA LEU A 57 -14.22 23.15 10.10
C LEU A 57 -12.92 22.33 10.10
N SER A 58 -12.88 21.24 9.34
CA SER A 58 -11.65 20.45 9.18
C SER A 58 -10.69 21.14 8.21
N LEU A 59 -9.58 21.64 8.76
CA LEU A 59 -8.48 22.30 8.02
C LEU A 59 -7.19 21.46 8.02
N ILE A 60 -7.27 20.20 8.47
CA ILE A 60 -6.12 19.29 8.45
C ILE A 60 -5.90 18.83 7.01
N ALA A 61 -4.78 19.23 6.39
CA ALA A 61 -4.50 19.01 4.97
C ALA A 61 -4.48 17.53 4.52
N SER A 62 -4.34 16.59 5.45
CA SER A 62 -4.34 15.15 5.19
C SER A 62 -5.70 14.47 5.39
N GLU A 63 -6.70 15.18 5.90
CA GLU A 63 -8.05 14.65 6.09
C GLU A 63 -8.95 14.94 4.89
N ASN A 64 -9.92 14.05 4.66
CA ASN A 64 -10.94 14.22 3.65
C ASN A 64 -12.16 13.34 3.98
N PHE A 65 -13.30 13.63 3.33
CA PHE A 65 -14.53 12.86 3.49
C PHE A 65 -14.71 11.94 2.27
N THR A 66 -14.62 10.62 2.48
CA THR A 66 -14.82 9.66 1.39
C THR A 66 -16.28 9.52 1.00
N SER A 67 -16.53 8.96 -0.18
CA SER A 67 -17.88 8.79 -0.71
C SER A 67 -18.63 7.63 -0.04
N ARG A 68 -19.97 7.69 -0.08
CA ARG A 68 -20.83 6.60 0.39
C ARG A 68 -20.51 5.26 -0.30
N ALA A 69 -20.26 5.29 -1.61
CA ALA A 69 -19.94 4.10 -2.39
C ALA A 69 -18.65 3.40 -1.89
N VAL A 70 -17.66 4.15 -1.43
CA VAL A 70 -16.45 3.58 -0.82
C VAL A 70 -16.78 2.89 0.51
N TYR A 71 -17.63 3.49 1.34
CA TYR A 71 -18.10 2.85 2.58
C TYR A 71 -18.90 1.57 2.31
N ASP A 72 -19.78 1.57 1.31
CA ASP A 72 -20.57 0.40 0.94
C ASP A 72 -19.65 -0.77 0.51
N ALA A 73 -18.55 -0.48 -0.21
CA ALA A 73 -17.55 -1.48 -0.58
C ALA A 73 -16.75 -2.00 0.62
N LEU A 74 -16.30 -1.12 1.54
CA LEU A 74 -15.54 -1.50 2.74
C LEU A 74 -16.36 -2.39 3.69
N GLY A 75 -17.67 -2.15 3.79
CA GLY A 75 -18.59 -2.95 4.61
C GLY A 75 -19.13 -4.21 3.92
N SER A 76 -18.60 -4.58 2.75
CA SER A 76 -19.10 -5.72 1.97
C SER A 76 -18.47 -7.05 2.37
N VAL A 77 -19.03 -8.14 1.85
CA VAL A 77 -18.56 -9.52 2.07
C VAL A 77 -17.17 -9.81 1.47
N MET A 78 -16.58 -8.88 0.72
CA MET A 78 -15.24 -9.02 0.15
C MET A 78 -14.18 -9.24 1.26
N SER A 79 -14.42 -8.71 2.46
CA SER A 79 -13.55 -8.88 3.64
C SER A 79 -13.44 -10.34 4.13
N ASN A 80 -14.39 -11.21 3.78
CA ASN A 80 -14.39 -12.61 4.22
C ASN A 80 -13.35 -13.47 3.49
N LYS A 81 -12.80 -12.99 2.36
CA LYS A 81 -11.98 -13.84 1.48
C LYS A 81 -10.48 -13.65 1.71
N TYR A 82 -9.83 -14.75 2.13
CA TYR A 82 -8.38 -14.85 2.19
C TYR A 82 -7.79 -15.11 0.78
N SER A 83 -6.86 -14.26 0.34
CA SER A 83 -6.45 -14.18 -1.07
C SER A 83 -4.94 -13.95 -1.28
N GLU A 84 -4.09 -14.59 -0.46
CA GLU A 84 -2.63 -14.49 -0.60
C GLU A 84 -2.14 -14.83 -2.02
N GLY A 85 -1.12 -14.09 -2.45
CA GLY A 85 -0.59 -14.09 -3.82
C GLY A 85 -1.20 -12.96 -4.67
N TYR A 86 -1.14 -13.15 -5.98
CA TYR A 86 -1.67 -12.20 -6.96
C TYR A 86 -2.74 -12.84 -7.84
N SER A 87 -3.52 -12.01 -8.54
CA SER A 87 -4.52 -12.47 -9.50
C SER A 87 -3.92 -13.48 -10.50
N GLY A 88 -4.55 -14.64 -10.65
CA GLY A 88 -4.05 -15.75 -11.47
C GLY A 88 -2.93 -16.61 -10.84
N GLN A 89 -2.32 -16.18 -9.74
CA GLN A 89 -1.28 -16.91 -8.99
C GLN A 89 -1.55 -16.88 -7.48
N ARG A 90 -2.74 -17.35 -7.09
CA ARG A 90 -3.17 -17.42 -5.70
C ARG A 90 -2.72 -18.72 -5.05
N TYR A 91 -2.37 -18.66 -3.77
CA TYR A 91 -2.07 -19.85 -2.97
C TYR A 91 -3.34 -20.66 -2.62
N TYR A 92 -4.50 -20.00 -2.54
CA TYR A 92 -5.77 -20.64 -2.21
C TYR A 92 -6.77 -20.56 -3.36
N GLY A 93 -7.67 -21.55 -3.41
CA GLY A 93 -8.80 -21.59 -4.33
C GLY A 93 -9.90 -20.55 -4.03
N GLY A 94 -10.86 -20.44 -4.95
CA GLY A 94 -12.08 -19.63 -4.78
C GLY A 94 -11.91 -18.12 -4.97
N ASN A 95 -10.83 -17.66 -5.59
CA ASN A 95 -10.50 -16.23 -5.73
C ASN A 95 -10.94 -15.60 -7.06
N LYS A 96 -11.69 -16.30 -7.92
CA LYS A 96 -12.08 -15.80 -9.25
C LYS A 96 -12.73 -14.40 -9.23
N ILE A 97 -13.55 -14.10 -8.23
CA ILE A 97 -14.22 -12.80 -8.08
C ILE A 97 -13.28 -11.75 -7.46
N ILE A 98 -12.42 -12.16 -6.52
CA ILE A 98 -11.41 -11.27 -5.92
C ILE A 98 -10.41 -10.82 -7.00
N ASP A 99 -9.98 -11.74 -7.86
CA ASP A 99 -9.08 -11.45 -8.97
C ASP A 99 -9.67 -10.41 -9.92
N GLN A 100 -10.99 -10.48 -10.20
CA GLN A 100 -11.67 -9.45 -10.99
C GLN A 100 -11.61 -8.08 -10.33
N ALA A 101 -11.84 -8.00 -9.01
CA ALA A 101 -11.80 -6.75 -8.26
C ALA A 101 -10.38 -6.17 -8.23
N GLU A 102 -9.36 -6.99 -7.97
CA GLU A 102 -7.96 -6.56 -7.94
C GLU A 102 -7.48 -6.10 -9.32
N LEU A 103 -7.75 -6.86 -10.39
CA LEU A 103 -7.39 -6.48 -11.76
C LEU A 103 -8.10 -5.18 -12.19
N LEU A 104 -9.39 -5.02 -11.83
CA LEU A 104 -10.11 -3.79 -12.09
C LEU A 104 -9.51 -2.60 -11.31
N CYS A 105 -9.10 -2.81 -10.07
CA CYS A 105 -8.44 -1.80 -9.26
C CYS A 105 -7.09 -1.37 -9.88
N GLN A 106 -6.25 -2.33 -10.27
CA GLN A 106 -4.97 -2.07 -10.92
C GLN A 106 -5.16 -1.31 -12.24
N LYS A 107 -6.10 -1.76 -13.09
CA LYS A 107 -6.43 -1.09 -14.35
C LYS A 107 -6.86 0.36 -14.11
N ARG A 108 -7.82 0.59 -13.20
CA ARG A 108 -8.33 1.93 -12.89
C ARG A 108 -7.29 2.82 -12.24
N ALA A 109 -6.35 2.25 -11.47
CA ALA A 109 -5.24 3.00 -10.90
C ALA A 109 -4.32 3.55 -12.00
N LEU A 110 -3.95 2.74 -12.99
CA LEU A 110 -3.16 3.19 -14.14
C LEU A 110 -3.92 4.23 -14.97
N GLU A 111 -5.21 3.99 -15.26
CA GLU A 111 -6.07 4.92 -15.99
C GLU A 111 -6.20 6.28 -15.27
N ALA A 112 -6.39 6.29 -13.95
CA ALA A 112 -6.55 7.51 -13.15
C ALA A 112 -5.34 8.44 -13.23
N PHE A 113 -4.14 7.88 -13.45
CA PHE A 113 -2.90 8.63 -13.60
C PHE A 113 -2.42 8.71 -15.06
N LYS A 114 -3.25 8.28 -16.03
CA LYS A 114 -2.98 8.30 -17.48
C LYS A 114 -1.68 7.56 -17.85
N LEU A 115 -1.44 6.42 -17.21
CA LEU A 115 -0.21 5.65 -17.37
C LEU A 115 -0.37 4.56 -18.43
N ASP A 116 0.64 4.43 -19.29
CA ASP A 116 0.75 3.31 -20.21
C ASP A 116 1.01 2.00 -19.42
N PRO A 117 0.12 1.00 -19.49
CA PRO A 117 0.30 -0.26 -18.80
C PRO A 117 1.51 -1.06 -19.28
N GLU A 118 2.13 -0.77 -20.43
CA GLU A 118 3.38 -1.42 -20.85
C GLU A 118 4.59 -0.83 -20.11
N VAL A 119 4.53 0.47 -19.78
CA VAL A 119 5.60 1.21 -19.09
C VAL A 119 5.43 1.21 -17.58
N TRP A 120 4.21 1.09 -17.07
CA TRP A 120 3.92 1.17 -15.64
C TRP A 120 3.14 -0.04 -15.13
N GLY A 121 3.57 -0.57 -13.99
CA GLY A 121 2.81 -1.51 -13.17
C GLY A 121 2.34 -0.84 -11.88
N VAL A 122 1.39 -1.47 -11.21
CA VAL A 122 0.88 -1.01 -9.92
C VAL A 122 0.60 -2.18 -8.99
N ASN A 123 1.01 -2.04 -7.74
CA ASN A 123 0.57 -2.86 -6.62
C ASN A 123 -0.47 -2.08 -5.81
N VAL A 124 -1.63 -2.70 -5.59
CA VAL A 124 -2.78 -2.11 -4.87
C VAL A 124 -3.06 -2.81 -3.52
N GLN A 125 -2.14 -3.63 -3.03
CA GLN A 125 -2.31 -4.45 -1.82
C GLN A 125 -1.72 -3.78 -0.55
N SER A 126 -0.93 -2.71 -0.70
CA SER A 126 -0.29 -2.10 0.46
C SER A 126 -1.31 -1.45 1.41
N LEU A 127 -1.21 -1.79 2.69
CA LEU A 127 -2.24 -1.45 3.68
C LEU A 127 -2.33 0.05 4.00
N SER A 128 -1.23 0.80 3.84
CA SER A 128 -1.18 2.24 4.10
C SER A 128 0.13 2.85 3.56
N GLY A 129 0.27 4.17 3.63
CA GLY A 129 1.41 4.89 3.03
C GLY A 129 2.77 4.53 3.65
N SER A 130 2.85 4.49 4.98
CA SER A 130 4.10 4.12 5.67
C SER A 130 4.61 2.72 5.31
N PRO A 131 3.79 1.64 5.36
CA PRO A 131 4.25 0.33 4.91
C PRO A 131 4.49 0.28 3.40
N ALA A 132 3.79 1.04 2.57
CA ALA A 132 4.08 1.11 1.13
C ALA A 132 5.51 1.60 0.87
N ASN A 133 5.92 2.69 1.53
CA ASN A 133 7.28 3.19 1.45
C ASN A 133 8.30 2.15 1.97
N PHE A 134 8.03 1.53 3.12
CA PHE A 134 8.91 0.52 3.67
C PHE A 134 9.06 -0.70 2.75
N GLN A 135 7.98 -1.15 2.12
CA GLN A 135 7.98 -2.23 1.13
C GLN A 135 8.83 -1.88 -0.10
N VAL A 136 8.80 -0.62 -0.56
CA VAL A 136 9.69 -0.15 -1.63
C VAL A 136 11.15 -0.21 -1.20
N TYR A 137 11.48 0.25 0.01
CA TYR A 137 12.85 0.18 0.52
C TYR A 137 13.32 -1.26 0.63
N THR A 138 12.56 -2.14 1.27
CA THR A 138 12.87 -3.57 1.36
C THR A 138 12.98 -4.24 -0.01
N ALA A 139 12.25 -3.76 -1.01
CA ALA A 139 12.29 -4.33 -2.35
C ALA A 139 13.54 -3.94 -3.15
N LEU A 140 14.04 -2.72 -2.96
CA LEU A 140 15.05 -2.14 -3.85
C LEU A 140 16.40 -1.96 -3.17
N LEU A 141 16.44 -2.04 -1.84
CA LEU A 141 17.59 -1.75 -1.03
C LEU A 141 17.93 -2.94 -0.12
N GLN A 142 19.21 -3.10 0.16
CA GLN A 142 19.67 -3.98 1.24
C GLN A 142 19.56 -3.25 2.59
N PRO A 143 19.49 -3.99 3.72
CA PRO A 143 19.66 -3.37 5.03
C PRO A 143 20.92 -2.50 5.08
N HIS A 144 20.81 -1.31 5.68
CA HIS A 144 21.86 -0.28 5.76
C HIS A 144 22.23 0.42 4.45
N ASP A 145 21.56 0.14 3.33
CA ASP A 145 21.67 1.02 2.16
C ASP A 145 21.15 2.42 2.47
N ARG A 146 21.64 3.38 1.69
CA ARG A 146 21.51 4.81 1.97
C ARG A 146 20.29 5.43 1.32
N ILE A 147 19.51 6.18 2.10
CA ILE A 147 18.31 6.89 1.64
C ILE A 147 18.48 8.40 1.92
N MET A 148 18.13 9.24 0.94
CA MET A 148 17.98 10.68 1.16
C MET A 148 16.53 11.13 1.00
N SER A 149 16.05 11.99 1.90
CA SER A 149 14.67 12.47 1.93
C SER A 149 14.59 13.86 2.58
N LEU A 150 13.46 14.56 2.41
CA LEU A 150 13.27 15.88 3.04
C LEU A 150 13.23 15.73 4.57
N ASP A 151 13.95 16.59 5.28
CA ASP A 151 13.96 16.59 6.75
C ASP A 151 12.54 16.74 7.33
N LEU A 152 12.23 16.03 8.41
CA LEU A 152 10.88 16.02 8.98
C LEU A 152 10.41 17.42 9.40
N PRO A 153 11.22 18.24 10.11
CA PRO A 153 10.82 19.60 10.47
C PRO A 153 10.70 20.54 9.26
N HIS A 154 11.27 20.17 8.11
CA HIS A 154 11.24 20.91 6.86
C HIS A 154 10.10 20.46 5.93
N GLY A 155 9.15 19.66 6.44
CA GLY A 155 7.97 19.23 5.69
C GLY A 155 8.05 17.81 5.13
N GLY A 156 9.08 17.03 5.49
CA GLY A 156 9.17 15.61 5.16
C GLY A 156 8.11 14.72 5.82
N HIS A 157 8.30 13.40 5.78
CA HIS A 157 7.42 12.44 6.46
C HIS A 157 8.23 11.38 7.22
N LEU A 158 7.70 10.91 8.35
CA LEU A 158 8.38 9.92 9.20
C LEU A 158 8.81 8.65 8.45
N SER A 159 8.00 8.19 7.49
CA SER A 159 8.34 6.98 6.73
C SER A 159 9.57 7.15 5.83
N HIS A 160 10.01 8.38 5.55
CA HIS A 160 11.18 8.62 4.70
C HIS A 160 12.51 8.56 5.45
N GLY A 161 12.47 8.36 6.77
CA GLY A 161 13.64 8.40 7.66
C GLY A 161 13.55 9.60 8.60
N PHE A 162 13.76 9.36 9.89
CA PHE A 162 13.88 10.41 10.90
C PHE A 162 14.67 9.91 12.10
N GLN A 163 15.69 10.69 12.47
CA GLN A 163 16.52 10.47 13.64
C GLN A 163 16.92 11.80 14.26
N THR A 164 17.14 11.80 15.57
CA THR A 164 17.79 12.90 16.29
C THR A 164 19.26 12.55 16.53
N GLY A 165 20.05 13.48 17.08
CA GLY A 165 21.44 13.20 17.43
C GLY A 165 21.64 12.04 18.41
N ALA A 166 20.60 11.67 19.17
CA ALA A 166 20.65 10.62 20.18
C ALA A 166 19.91 9.33 19.78
N LYS A 167 18.96 9.37 18.84
CA LYS A 167 18.06 8.23 18.61
C LYS A 167 17.49 8.19 17.19
N LYS A 168 17.49 7.00 16.59
CA LYS A 168 16.72 6.66 15.38
C LYS A 168 15.24 6.49 15.77
N ILE A 169 14.36 7.32 15.22
CA ILE A 169 12.93 7.37 15.58
C ILE A 169 12.10 6.57 14.59
N SER A 170 12.34 6.77 13.30
CA SER A 170 11.67 6.02 12.23
C SER A 170 12.30 4.64 12.06
N ALA A 171 11.47 3.61 11.83
CA ALA A 171 11.94 2.29 11.43
C ALA A 171 12.81 2.36 10.16
N THR A 172 12.51 3.27 9.23
CA THR A 172 13.35 3.48 8.04
C THR A 172 14.78 3.82 8.43
N SER A 173 15.01 4.70 9.40
CA SER A 173 16.37 5.02 9.87
C SER A 173 17.01 3.90 10.69
N ILE A 174 16.23 2.98 11.25
CA ILE A 174 16.74 1.80 11.97
C ILE A 174 17.28 0.76 10.98
N PHE A 175 16.51 0.44 9.93
CA PHE A 175 16.86 -0.61 8.97
C PHE A 175 17.70 -0.13 7.78
N PHE A 176 17.67 1.17 7.49
CA PHE A 176 18.42 1.83 6.40
C PHE A 176 19.17 3.05 6.94
N GLU A 177 20.21 3.50 6.24
CA GLU A 177 20.96 4.69 6.64
C GLU A 177 20.36 5.93 5.97
N SER A 178 19.59 6.72 6.72
CA SER A 178 18.90 7.91 6.20
C SER A 178 19.69 9.20 6.46
N MET A 179 19.84 10.06 5.45
CA MET A 179 20.36 11.42 5.61
C MET A 179 19.38 12.45 5.01
N PRO A 180 18.97 13.49 5.75
CA PRO A 180 18.00 14.45 5.24
C PRO A 180 18.62 15.45 4.26
N TYR A 181 17.84 15.92 3.29
CA TYR A 181 18.03 17.22 2.63
C TYR A 181 17.04 18.25 3.19
N ARG A 182 17.32 19.53 2.99
CA ARG A 182 16.61 20.63 3.68
C ARG A 182 16.10 21.69 2.72
N LEU A 183 15.32 22.61 3.29
CA LEU A 183 14.94 23.85 2.63
C LEU A 183 16.06 24.89 2.81
N ASP A 184 16.20 25.79 1.85
CA ASP A 184 16.94 27.03 2.00
C ASP A 184 16.15 27.94 2.97
N PRO A 185 16.74 28.32 4.13
CA PRO A 185 16.05 29.12 5.14
C PRO A 185 15.70 30.55 4.69
N LYS A 186 16.23 31.01 3.54
CA LYS A 186 15.90 32.32 2.99
C LYS A 186 14.68 32.30 2.09
N THR A 187 14.44 31.18 1.41
CA THR A 187 13.39 31.06 0.39
C THR A 187 12.27 30.11 0.79
N ASP A 188 12.49 29.29 1.83
CA ASP A 188 11.64 28.16 2.22
C ASP A 188 11.38 27.17 1.07
N LEU A 189 12.29 27.14 0.08
CA LEU A 189 12.26 26.18 -1.03
C LEU A 189 13.27 25.06 -0.79
N ILE A 190 13.05 23.88 -1.37
CA ILE A 190 14.04 22.80 -1.30
C ILE A 190 15.36 23.31 -1.88
N ASP A 191 16.44 23.16 -1.12
CA ASP A 191 17.78 23.53 -1.57
C ASP A 191 18.36 22.38 -2.40
N TYR A 192 18.05 22.39 -3.70
CA TYR A 192 18.45 21.36 -4.64
C TYR A 192 19.97 21.31 -4.87
N ASP A 193 20.68 22.42 -4.69
CA ASP A 193 22.14 22.49 -4.88
C ASP A 193 22.88 21.88 -3.70
N SER A 194 22.44 22.16 -2.48
CA SER A 194 22.91 21.45 -1.29
C SER A 194 22.53 19.96 -1.34
N LEU A 195 21.33 19.61 -1.82
CA LEU A 195 20.95 18.21 -2.06
C LEU A 195 21.93 17.53 -3.03
N ALA A 196 22.22 18.15 -4.17
CA ALA A 196 23.15 17.60 -5.17
C ALA A 196 24.54 17.36 -4.57
N THR A 197 25.10 18.38 -3.92
CA THR A 197 26.43 18.31 -3.27
C THR A 197 26.48 17.20 -2.22
N ASN A 198 25.47 17.14 -1.35
CA ASN A 198 25.41 16.13 -0.29
C ASN A 198 25.16 14.72 -0.83
N ALA A 199 24.43 14.58 -1.93
CA ALA A 199 24.21 13.29 -2.58
C ALA A 199 25.52 12.70 -3.13
N GLU A 200 26.42 13.51 -3.69
CA GLU A 200 27.74 13.05 -4.17
C GLU A 200 28.62 12.50 -3.04
N LEU A 201 28.55 13.14 -1.86
CA LEU A 201 29.29 12.73 -0.67
C LEU A 201 28.67 11.50 -0.01
N PHE A 202 27.34 11.49 0.15
CA PHE A 202 26.61 10.45 0.85
C PHE A 202 26.30 9.23 -0.02
N ARG A 203 26.27 9.36 -1.34
CA ARG A 203 26.01 8.28 -2.32
C ARG A 203 24.73 7.49 -1.99
N PRO A 204 23.55 8.15 -2.00
CA PRO A 204 22.29 7.47 -1.74
C PRO A 204 22.03 6.38 -2.80
N LYS A 205 21.41 5.29 -2.38
CA LYS A 205 20.83 4.29 -3.29
C LYS A 205 19.43 4.66 -3.72
N LEU A 206 18.73 5.48 -2.93
CA LEU A 206 17.40 5.98 -3.22
C LEU A 206 17.23 7.41 -2.70
N ILE A 207 16.61 8.26 -3.51
CA ILE A 207 16.23 9.63 -3.15
C ILE A 207 14.70 9.72 -3.17
N VAL A 208 14.13 10.24 -2.09
CA VAL A 208 12.68 10.46 -1.94
C VAL A 208 12.31 11.88 -2.32
N ALA A 209 11.40 12.04 -3.28
CA ALA A 209 10.74 13.27 -3.67
C ALA A 209 9.28 13.25 -3.17
N GLY A 210 9.06 13.61 -1.91
CA GLY A 210 7.72 13.61 -1.32
C GLY A 210 7.67 14.38 0.01
N THR A 211 6.51 14.97 0.30
CA THR A 211 6.35 15.93 1.40
C THR A 211 5.00 15.78 2.09
N SER A 212 4.95 16.10 3.38
CA SER A 212 3.71 16.25 4.15
C SER A 212 3.27 17.70 4.27
N ALA A 213 4.23 18.61 4.48
CA ALA A 213 3.98 20.02 4.78
C ALA A 213 4.91 20.93 3.98
N TYR A 214 4.76 20.88 2.66
CA TYR A 214 5.47 21.73 1.71
C TYR A 214 4.47 22.31 0.71
N SER A 215 4.45 23.63 0.53
CA SER A 215 3.40 24.35 -0.20
C SER A 215 3.73 24.62 -1.68
N ARG A 216 4.86 24.10 -2.17
CA ARG A 216 5.33 24.28 -3.55
C ARG A 216 5.41 22.95 -4.28
N HIS A 217 5.50 23.01 -5.61
CA HIS A 217 5.79 21.84 -6.41
C HIS A 217 7.24 21.40 -6.22
N ILE A 218 7.46 20.09 -6.19
CA ILE A 218 8.81 19.53 -6.25
C ILE A 218 9.27 19.60 -7.71
N ASP A 219 10.51 20.01 -7.92
CA ASP A 219 11.16 19.96 -9.23
C ASP A 219 11.62 18.51 -9.50
N TYR A 220 10.71 17.71 -10.06
CA TYR A 220 10.99 16.30 -10.33
C TYR A 220 12.08 16.10 -11.39
N ALA A 221 12.26 17.05 -12.31
CA ALA A 221 13.34 17.01 -13.30
C ALA A 221 14.70 17.13 -12.59
N ARG A 222 14.84 18.15 -11.73
CA ARG A 222 16.05 18.34 -10.93
C ARG A 222 16.33 17.17 -9.99
N MET A 223 15.29 16.63 -9.35
CA MET A 223 15.43 15.43 -8.51
C MET A 223 15.93 14.22 -9.31
N LYS A 224 15.45 14.03 -10.55
CA LYS A 224 15.88 12.93 -11.42
C LYS A 224 17.32 13.10 -11.90
N GLU A 225 17.74 14.31 -12.24
CA GLU A 225 19.14 14.60 -12.57
C GLU A 225 20.08 14.19 -11.43
N ILE A 226 19.77 14.58 -10.19
CA ILE A 226 20.57 14.25 -9.01
C ILE A 226 20.59 12.74 -8.76
N ALA A 227 19.44 12.06 -8.90
CA ALA A 227 19.35 10.62 -8.75
C ALA A 227 20.20 9.89 -9.81
N VAL A 228 20.11 10.30 -11.09
CA VAL A 228 20.90 9.71 -12.18
C VAL A 228 22.39 9.93 -11.98
N ALA A 229 22.82 11.14 -11.58
CA ALA A 229 24.22 11.45 -11.30
C ALA A 229 24.84 10.55 -10.22
N ASN A 230 24.01 10.07 -9.28
CA ASN A 230 24.43 9.23 -8.17
C ASN A 230 24.10 7.73 -8.36
N ASN A 231 23.56 7.34 -9.54
CA ASN A 231 23.04 6.00 -9.79
C ASN A 231 22.05 5.54 -8.69
N ALA A 232 21.17 6.45 -8.27
CA ALA A 232 20.17 6.25 -7.25
C ALA A 232 18.78 6.12 -7.88
N ILE A 233 17.87 5.43 -7.19
CA ILE A 233 16.46 5.32 -7.56
C ILE A 233 15.73 6.58 -7.12
N LEU A 234 14.91 7.16 -7.99
CA LEU A 234 13.99 8.25 -7.62
C LEU A 234 12.63 7.67 -7.21
N LEU A 235 12.31 7.77 -5.92
CA LEU A 235 10.99 7.47 -5.37
C LEU A 235 10.20 8.76 -5.17
N ALA A 236 9.07 8.93 -5.84
CA ALA A 236 8.13 10.00 -5.52
C ALA A 236 7.06 9.51 -4.54
N ASP A 237 6.96 10.12 -3.36
CA ASP A 237 5.82 9.90 -2.46
C ASP A 237 4.82 11.04 -2.64
N MET A 238 3.77 10.76 -3.42
CA MET A 238 2.74 11.75 -3.78
C MET A 238 1.52 11.69 -2.86
N ALA A 239 1.62 11.13 -1.64
CA ALA A 239 0.49 10.92 -0.74
C ALA A 239 -0.43 12.15 -0.56
N HIS A 240 0.14 13.35 -0.42
CA HIS A 240 -0.63 14.59 -0.24
C HIS A 240 -1.26 15.11 -1.53
N ILE A 241 -0.64 14.89 -2.69
CA ILE A 241 -1.04 15.51 -3.96
C ILE A 241 -1.68 14.54 -4.96
N SER A 242 -1.86 13.26 -4.62
CA SER A 242 -2.32 12.24 -5.58
C SER A 242 -3.66 12.55 -6.23
N GLY A 243 -4.62 13.14 -5.53
CA GLY A 243 -5.87 13.61 -6.14
C GLY A 243 -5.66 14.75 -7.13
N LEU A 244 -4.73 15.66 -6.83
CA LEU A 244 -4.38 16.79 -7.71
C LEU A 244 -3.65 16.31 -8.97
N VAL A 245 -2.74 15.34 -8.81
CA VAL A 245 -2.02 14.70 -9.92
C VAL A 245 -3.02 13.95 -10.82
N ALA A 246 -3.92 13.15 -10.25
CA ALA A 246 -4.94 12.43 -11.02
C ALA A 246 -5.86 13.38 -11.80
N ALA A 247 -6.20 14.53 -11.21
CA ALA A 247 -6.99 15.57 -11.87
C ALA A 247 -6.20 16.37 -12.94
N GLY A 248 -4.86 16.24 -12.98
CA GLY A 248 -4.00 16.98 -13.91
C GLY A 248 -3.89 18.47 -13.60
N VAL A 249 -4.08 18.88 -12.34
CA VAL A 249 -4.02 20.29 -11.93
C VAL A 249 -2.68 20.69 -11.30
N VAL A 250 -1.75 19.72 -11.15
CA VAL A 250 -0.36 19.94 -10.72
C VAL A 250 0.58 19.05 -11.55
N PRO A 251 1.89 19.34 -11.60
CA PRO A 251 2.86 18.49 -12.30
C PRO A 251 2.84 17.04 -11.79
N SER A 252 2.98 16.10 -12.73
CA SER A 252 2.95 14.66 -12.43
C SER A 252 4.35 14.12 -12.13
N PRO A 253 4.56 13.37 -11.03
CA PRO A 253 5.84 12.73 -10.76
C PRO A 253 6.16 11.57 -11.72
N PHE A 254 5.15 11.01 -12.39
CA PHE A 254 5.28 9.83 -13.26
C PHE A 254 6.13 10.07 -14.51
N GLU A 255 6.39 11.33 -14.88
CA GLU A 255 7.30 11.65 -15.98
C GLU A 255 8.76 11.31 -15.64
N TYR A 256 9.14 11.45 -14.36
CA TYR A 256 10.54 11.39 -13.93
C TYR A 256 10.85 10.23 -12.98
N ALA A 257 9.93 9.92 -12.06
CA ALA A 257 10.16 8.94 -11.01
C ALA A 257 10.31 7.52 -11.55
N ASP A 258 11.09 6.71 -10.85
CA ASP A 258 11.26 5.27 -11.11
C ASP A 258 10.17 4.46 -10.40
N VAL A 259 9.80 4.92 -9.20
CA VAL A 259 8.73 4.37 -8.36
C VAL A 259 7.91 5.53 -7.82
N VAL A 260 6.58 5.34 -7.72
CA VAL A 260 5.68 6.30 -7.10
C VAL A 260 4.84 5.61 -6.04
N THR A 261 4.92 6.08 -4.79
CA THR A 261 4.04 5.63 -3.71
C THR A 261 2.97 6.67 -3.42
N THR A 262 1.83 6.21 -2.94
CA THR A 262 0.77 7.12 -2.51
C THR A 262 -0.18 6.49 -1.51
N THR A 263 -0.76 7.31 -0.65
CA THR A 263 -1.96 6.95 0.11
C THR A 263 -3.22 7.19 -0.71
N THR A 264 -4.25 6.37 -0.49
CA THR A 264 -5.53 6.50 -1.21
C THR A 264 -6.54 7.44 -0.54
N HIS A 265 -6.33 7.86 0.71
CA HIS A 265 -7.36 8.54 1.53
C HIS A 265 -7.32 10.08 1.56
N LYS A 266 -6.18 10.71 1.23
CA LYS A 266 -5.99 12.17 1.37
C LYS A 266 -6.68 12.94 0.24
N SER A 267 -5.93 13.64 -0.61
CA SER A 267 -6.50 14.36 -1.76
C SER A 267 -7.19 13.43 -2.76
N LEU A 268 -6.80 12.15 -2.86
CA LEU A 268 -7.48 11.16 -3.69
C LEU A 268 -8.86 10.74 -3.15
N ARG A 269 -9.14 10.98 -1.86
CA ARG A 269 -10.47 10.82 -1.23
C ARG A 269 -11.06 9.39 -1.27
N GLY A 270 -10.23 8.38 -1.42
CA GLY A 270 -10.58 6.96 -1.37
C GLY A 270 -10.56 6.37 0.05
N PRO A 271 -10.52 5.02 0.17
CA PRO A 271 -10.40 4.35 1.47
C PRO A 271 -9.00 4.55 2.08
N ARG A 272 -8.80 4.17 3.34
CA ARG A 272 -7.45 4.02 3.91
C ARG A 272 -6.78 2.81 3.26
N GLY A 273 -5.66 3.07 2.60
CA GLY A 273 -4.90 2.14 1.79
C GLY A 273 -3.73 2.88 1.11
N ALA A 274 -2.96 2.15 0.32
CA ALA A 274 -1.89 2.72 -0.49
C ALA A 274 -1.70 1.97 -1.80
N MET A 275 -1.01 2.63 -2.73
CA MET A 275 -0.60 2.05 -4.01
C MET A 275 0.90 2.28 -4.22
N ILE A 276 1.54 1.33 -4.88
CA ILE A 276 2.94 1.39 -5.31
C ILE A 276 2.97 1.22 -6.81
N PHE A 277 3.24 2.30 -7.53
CA PHE A 277 3.48 2.28 -8.97
C PHE A 277 4.95 2.15 -9.25
N TYR A 278 5.31 1.44 -10.31
CA TYR A 278 6.70 1.20 -10.69
C TYR A 278 6.83 1.09 -12.19
N ARG A 279 7.97 1.56 -12.73
CA ARG A 279 8.27 1.39 -14.14
C ARG A 279 8.53 -0.08 -14.50
N LYS A 280 8.13 -0.47 -15.70
CA LYS A 280 8.39 -1.75 -16.34
C LYS A 280 9.26 -1.53 -17.58
N GLY A 281 9.98 -2.58 -17.98
CA GLY A 281 10.92 -2.54 -19.11
C GLY A 281 12.37 -2.23 -18.71
N THR A 282 13.28 -2.29 -19.68
CA THR A 282 14.71 -1.98 -19.52
C THR A 282 14.97 -0.49 -19.72
N GLN A 283 15.43 0.22 -18.68
CA GLN A 283 15.79 1.64 -18.79
C GLN A 283 17.29 1.93 -18.85
N SER A 284 18.18 0.96 -18.67
CA SER A 284 19.61 1.20 -18.95
C SER A 284 20.28 0.01 -19.60
N VAL A 285 21.20 0.32 -20.51
CA VAL A 285 22.14 -0.63 -21.10
C VAL A 285 23.49 -0.27 -20.48
N ASP A 286 24.20 -1.23 -19.91
CA ASP A 286 25.55 -0.96 -19.43
C ASP A 286 26.49 -0.61 -20.61
N LYS A 287 27.72 -0.15 -20.33
CA LYS A 287 28.72 0.14 -21.37
C LYS A 287 29.09 -1.09 -22.24
N LYS A 288 28.59 -2.29 -21.90
CA LYS A 288 28.83 -3.57 -22.60
C LYS A 288 27.60 -4.07 -23.37
N GLY A 289 26.51 -3.31 -23.46
CA GLY A 289 25.33 -3.73 -24.21
C GLY A 289 24.40 -4.68 -23.45
N ILE A 290 24.63 -4.94 -22.16
CA ILE A 290 23.77 -5.78 -21.33
C ILE A 290 22.68 -4.88 -20.71
N GLY A 291 21.42 -5.16 -21.03
CA GLY A 291 20.27 -4.46 -20.46
C GLY A 291 20.23 -4.64 -18.94
N MET A 292 20.46 -3.56 -18.20
CA MET A 292 20.14 -3.47 -16.78
C MET A 292 18.63 -3.31 -16.63
N VAL A 293 17.98 -4.44 -16.39
CA VAL A 293 16.58 -4.50 -15.98
C VAL A 293 16.51 -4.04 -14.52
N HIS A 294 16.29 -2.75 -14.26
CA HIS A 294 15.97 -2.27 -12.92
C HIS A 294 14.47 -1.99 -12.85
N LEU A 295 13.74 -2.95 -12.25
CA LEU A 295 12.38 -2.89 -11.67
C LEU A 295 11.52 -4.15 -11.91
N LEU A 296 12.07 -5.22 -12.51
CA LEU A 296 11.39 -6.54 -12.55
C LEU A 296 11.26 -7.20 -11.15
N GLN A 297 11.93 -6.66 -10.11
CA GLN A 297 11.94 -7.25 -8.77
C GLN A 297 10.81 -6.81 -7.83
N ILE A 298 10.03 -5.77 -8.13
CA ILE A 298 8.85 -5.45 -7.30
C ILE A 298 7.77 -6.54 -7.42
N TRP A 299 7.66 -7.18 -8.59
CA TRP A 299 6.83 -8.37 -8.80
C TRP A 299 7.23 -9.54 -7.88
N THR A 300 8.51 -9.64 -7.53
CA THR A 300 9.05 -10.77 -6.76
C THR A 300 8.96 -10.53 -5.25
N ILE A 301 8.91 -9.28 -4.77
CA ILE A 301 9.18 -9.00 -3.34
C ILE A 301 7.93 -8.92 -2.47
N VAL A 302 6.75 -8.67 -3.04
CA VAL A 302 5.50 -8.98 -2.28
C VAL A 302 5.37 -10.50 -2.05
N LEU A 303 6.01 -11.33 -2.88
CA LEU A 303 6.17 -12.76 -2.63
C LEU A 303 7.23 -13.07 -1.56
N ILE A 304 8.31 -12.29 -1.40
CA ILE A 304 9.38 -12.59 -0.43
C ILE A 304 8.92 -12.52 1.04
N LEU A 305 7.91 -11.69 1.37
CA LEU A 305 7.33 -11.71 2.71
C LEU A 305 6.54 -13.00 3.02
N CYS A 306 6.12 -13.77 2.00
CA CYS A 306 5.50 -15.10 2.16
C CYS A 306 6.45 -16.26 1.83
N GLN A 307 7.55 -16.05 1.09
CA GLN A 307 8.38 -17.12 0.53
C GLN A 307 9.52 -17.62 1.43
N ASN A 308 9.78 -17.00 2.59
CA ASN A 308 10.85 -17.48 3.49
C ASN A 308 10.46 -18.68 4.37
N HIS A 309 9.27 -19.27 4.19
CA HIS A 309 8.91 -20.56 4.80
C HIS A 309 9.18 -21.73 3.85
N ARG A 310 10.44 -21.94 3.47
CA ARG A 310 10.93 -23.31 3.27
C ARG A 310 11.66 -23.69 4.55
N SER A 311 11.02 -24.54 5.36
CA SER A 311 11.53 -25.15 6.62
C SER A 311 10.96 -24.57 7.93
N ILE A 312 9.65 -24.45 8.10
CA ILE A 312 9.05 -24.67 9.43
C ILE A 312 7.85 -25.60 9.24
N ALA A 313 7.94 -26.76 9.87
CA ALA A 313 6.89 -27.76 9.92
C ALA A 313 5.58 -27.12 10.42
N CYS A 314 4.57 -27.14 9.58
CA CYS A 314 3.21 -26.83 9.96
C CYS A 314 2.60 -28.13 10.48
N LEU A 315 2.68 -28.34 11.79
CA LEU A 315 1.85 -29.28 12.56
C LEU A 315 2.01 -28.93 14.04
N ASP A 316 0.87 -28.93 14.73
CA ASP A 316 0.68 -28.82 16.18
C ASP A 316 0.87 -27.44 16.79
N PHE A 317 -0.21 -26.63 16.79
CA PHE A 317 -0.76 -26.08 18.03
C PHE A 317 -2.18 -25.55 17.76
N CYS A 318 -3.15 -26.46 17.89
CA CYS A 318 -4.56 -26.12 18.08
C CYS A 318 -5.12 -27.14 19.08
N MET A 319 -4.94 -26.84 20.36
CA MET A 319 -5.82 -27.22 21.47
C MET A 319 -5.98 -25.97 22.35
#